data_AF-A0ABC8QYT5-F1
#
_entry.id   AF-A0ABC8QYT5-F1
#
_cell.length_a   1.000
_cell.length_b   1.000
_cell.length_c   1.000
_cell.angle_alpha   90.00
_cell.angle_beta   90.00
_cell.angle_gamma   90.00
#
_symmetry.space_group_name_H-M   'P 1'
#
loop_
_entity.id
_entity.type
_entity.pdbx_description
1 polymer ?
#
loop_
_entity_poly.entity_id
_entity_poly.type
_entity_poly.pdbx_seq_one_letter_code
_entity_poly.pdbx_strand_id
1 'polypeptide(L)' 'MLVDVGGHELKPVTLGISRDLRVGQSCFAIGNPYGYEDTLTTGVVSGLGREIPSPNGGAIRGAIQTDAAINAGS' A
#
# COMPACT_ATOMS: atom_id res chain seq x y z
N MET A 1 -8.12 -11.05 -3.53
CA MET A 1 -8.34 -11.72 -4.83
C MET A 1 -7.01 -11.71 -5.56
N LEU A 2 -6.53 -12.85 -6.01
CA LEU A 2 -5.41 -12.91 -6.96
C LEU A 2 -6.02 -12.81 -8.37
N VAL A 3 -5.36 -12.07 -9.25
CA VAL A 3 -5.79 -11.93 -10.66
C VAL A 3 -4.69 -12.55 -11.51
N ASP A 4 -5.07 -13.52 -12.34
CA ASP A 4 -4.20 -14.07 -13.39
C ASP A 4 -4.41 -13.24 -14.66
N VAL A 5 -3.34 -12.65 -15.17
CA VAL A 5 -3.39 -11.84 -16.39
C VAL A 5 -3.23 -12.69 -17.65
N GLY A 6 -3.10 -14.01 -17.53
CA GLY A 6 -2.81 -14.90 -18.66
C GLY A 6 -1.37 -14.72 -19.16
N GLY A 7 -1.08 -15.18 -20.39
CA GLY A 7 0.27 -15.29 -20.97
C GLY A 7 1.03 -13.98 -21.23
N HIS A 8 0.74 -12.90 -20.51
CA HIS A 8 1.54 -11.67 -20.55
C HIS A 8 2.88 -11.87 -19.82
N GLU A 9 3.96 -11.37 -20.44
CA GLU A 9 5.26 -11.29 -19.79
C GLU A 9 5.27 -10.11 -18.81
N LEU A 10 5.41 -10.42 -17.52
CA LEU A 10 5.40 -9.43 -16.44
C LEU A 10 6.79 -9.24 -15.82
N LYS A 11 7.06 -8.01 -15.37
CA LYS A 11 8.22 -7.70 -14.51
C LYS A 11 7.73 -7.45 -13.08
N PRO A 12 7.80 -8.46 -12.19
CA PRO A 12 7.33 -8.28 -10.82
C PRO A 12 8.27 -7.37 -10.03
N VAL A 13 7.71 -6.67 -9.05
CA VAL A 13 8.50 -5.97 -8.05
C VAL A 13 9.18 -6.96 -7.11
N THR A 14 10.37 -6.61 -6.61
CA THR A 14 10.99 -7.37 -5.51
C THR A 14 10.21 -7.15 -4.22
N LEU A 15 9.81 -8.23 -3.55
CA LEU A 15 9.09 -8.14 -2.28
C LEU A 15 10.07 -7.90 -1.12
N GLY A 16 9.71 -6.95 -0.25
CA GLY A 16 10.40 -6.71 1.02
C GLY A 16 9.79 -7.49 2.20
N ILE A 17 10.39 -7.33 3.38
CA ILE A 17 9.89 -7.91 4.64
C ILE A 17 9.34 -6.79 5.52
N SER A 18 8.07 -6.88 5.92
CA SER A 18 7.40 -5.84 6.71
C SER A 18 7.77 -5.86 8.21
N ARG A 19 8.28 -6.97 8.74
CA ARG A 19 8.60 -7.14 10.17
C ARG A 19 9.70 -6.20 10.68
N ASP A 20 10.53 -5.69 9.78
CA ASP A 20 11.70 -4.86 10.08
C ASP A 20 11.44 -3.36 9.84
N LEU A 21 10.21 -2.99 9.48
CA LEU A 21 9.80 -1.59 9.28
C LEU A 21 9.89 -0.79 10.58
N ARG A 22 10.21 0.50 10.44
CA ARG A 22 10.30 1.43 11.57
C ARG A 22 9.46 2.67 11.30
N VAL A 23 8.83 3.19 12.35
CA VAL A 23 8.21 4.52 12.29
C VAL A 23 9.29 5.56 11.95
N GLY A 24 8.96 6.47 11.04
CA GLY A 24 9.89 7.47 10.47
C GLY A 24 10.65 6.98 9.24
N GLN A 25 10.56 5.71 8.86
CA GLN A 25 11.18 5.22 7.62
C GLN A 25 10.47 5.81 6.39
N SER A 26 11.24 6.35 5.45
CA SER A 26 10.69 6.85 4.18
C SER A 26 9.94 5.75 3.42
N CYS A 27 8.86 6.14 2.76
CA CYS A 27 8.06 5.24 1.93
C CYS A 27 7.44 5.99 0.75
N PHE A 28 7.05 5.21 -0.26
CA PHE A 28 6.34 5.69 -1.44
C PHE A 28 5.02 4.95 -1.56
N ALA A 29 3.98 5.63 -2.03
CA ALA A 29 2.75 5.02 -2.52
C ALA A 29 2.66 5.25 -4.04
N ILE A 30 2.39 4.19 -4.79
CA ILE A 30 2.29 4.19 -6.25
C ILE A 30 0.90 3.67 -6.60
N GLY A 31 0.17 4.39 -7.46
CA GLY A 31 -1.17 4.01 -7.90
C GLY A 31 -1.74 4.97 -8.94
N ASN A 32 -3.03 4.84 -9.26
CA ASN A 32 -3.70 5.65 -10.28
C ASN A 32 -4.88 6.44 -9.65
N PRO A 33 -4.60 7.47 -8.84
CA PRO A 33 -5.63 8.24 -8.17
C PRO A 33 -6.52 8.96 -9.20
N TYR A 34 -7.83 8.74 -9.11
CA TYR A 34 -8.86 9.36 -9.96
C TYR A 34 -8.74 9.13 -11.48
N GLY A 35 -7.96 8.13 -11.93
CA GLY A 35 -7.78 7.88 -13.36
C GLY A 35 -6.71 8.76 -14.03
N TYR A 36 -5.98 9.57 -13.25
CA TYR A 36 -4.80 10.29 -13.73
C TYR A 36 -3.59 9.34 -13.74
N GLU A 37 -2.87 9.30 -14.86
CA GLU A 37 -1.74 8.39 -15.11
C GLU A 37 -0.76 8.30 -13.92
N ASP A 38 -0.33 7.06 -13.63
CA ASP A 38 0.77 6.63 -12.76
C ASP A 38 1.32 7.68 -11.77
N THR A 39 0.63 7.85 -10.65
CA THR A 39 1.03 8.80 -9.60
C THR A 39 1.92 8.15 -8.55
N LEU A 40 2.95 8.88 -8.13
CA LEU A 40 3.80 8.57 -7.00
C LEU A 40 3.66 9.65 -5.93
N THR A 41 3.43 9.23 -4.69
CA THR A 41 3.48 10.10 -3.51
C THR A 41 4.53 9.58 -2.53
N THR A 42 5.11 10.50 -1.75
CA THR A 42 6.16 10.19 -0.78
C THR A 42 5.72 10.58 0.61
N GLY A 43 6.21 9.85 1.60
CA GLY A 43 5.97 10.12 3.01
C GLY A 43 6.86 9.25 3.88
N VAL A 44 6.41 9.00 5.10
CA VAL A 44 7.05 8.12 6.07
C VAL A 44 6.05 7.13 6.65
N VAL A 45 6.56 6.00 7.13
CA VAL A 45 5.80 5.12 8.03
C VAL A 45 5.47 5.92 9.29
N SER A 46 4.20 6.28 9.49
CA SER A 46 3.73 7.07 10.64
C SER A 46 3.17 6.19 11.77
N GLY A 47 2.99 4.90 11.54
CA GLY A 47 2.53 3.94 12.55
C GLY A 47 2.57 2.49 12.05
N LEU A 48 2.66 1.54 12.98
CA LEU A 48 2.68 0.10 12.70
C LEU A 48 1.68 -0.62 13.61
N GLY A 49 1.20 -1.78 13.17
CA GLY A 49 0.35 -2.64 14.01
C GLY A 49 -1.05 -2.06 14.27
N ARG A 50 -1.54 -1.17 13.41
CA ARG A 50 -2.86 -0.56 13.59
C ARG A 50 -3.97 -1.59 13.39
N GLU A 51 -5.04 -1.41 14.16
CA GLU A 51 -6.31 -2.09 13.97
C GLU A 51 -7.29 -1.07 13.39
N ILE A 52 -7.83 -1.33 12.20
CA ILE A 52 -8.77 -0.43 11.52
C ILE A 52 -10.10 -1.15 11.22
N PRO A 53 -11.25 -0.44 11.26
CA PRO A 53 -12.53 -1.02 10.89
C PRO A 53 -12.52 -1.52 9.44
N SER A 54 -13.02 -2.73 9.24
CA SER A 54 -13.24 -3.29 7.92
C SER A 54 -14.66 -2.96 7.44
N PRO A 55 -14.87 -2.65 6.14
CA PRO A 55 -16.20 -2.39 5.58
C PRO A 55 -17.20 -3.55 5.77
N ASN A 56 -16.72 -4.77 6.00
CA ASN A 56 -17.54 -5.96 6.24
C ASN A 56 -17.80 -6.26 7.73
N GLY A 57 -17.55 -5.30 8.64
CA GLY A 57 -17.85 -5.41 10.06
C GLY A 57 -16.77 -6.10 10.91
N GLY A 58 -15.67 -6.56 10.31
CA GLY A 58 -14.48 -7.04 11.02
C GLY A 58 -13.47 -5.94 11.31
N ALA A 59 -12.28 -6.32 11.80
CA ALA A 59 -11.14 -5.43 11.95
C ALA A 59 -9.95 -5.93 11.12
N ILE A 60 -9.30 -5.02 10.39
CA ILE A 60 -8.03 -5.28 9.72
C ILE A 60 -6.93 -5.03 10.74
N ARG A 61 -6.16 -6.07 11.05
CA ARG A 61 -5.05 -6.04 12.02
C ARG A 61 -3.72 -5.91 11.30
N GLY A 62 -2.74 -5.29 11.96
CA GLY A 62 -1.38 -5.20 11.44
C GLY A 62 -1.20 -4.14 10.36
N ALA A 63 -2.12 -3.19 10.24
CA ALA A 63 -2.05 -2.15 9.23
C ALA A 63 -0.83 -1.23 9.48
N ILE A 64 -0.17 -0.86 8.37
CA ILE A 64 0.88 0.15 8.33
C ILE A 64 0.20 1.49 8.03
N GLN A 65 0.56 2.51 8.80
CA GLN A 65 0.09 3.87 8.58
C GLN A 65 1.21 4.69 7.91
N THR A 66 0.85 5.51 6.94
CA THR A 66 1.76 6.46 6.26
C THR A 66 1.10 7.83 6.15
N ASP A 67 1.90 8.88 6.03
CA ASP A 67 1.45 10.21 5.65
C ASP A 67 1.63 10.51 4.14
N ALA A 68 2.17 9.55 3.37
CA ALA A 68 2.13 9.62 1.92
C ALA A 68 0.67 9.73 1.46
N ALA A 69 0.38 10.63 0.52
CA ALA A 69 -0.98 10.85 0.07
C ALA A 69 -1.51 9.60 -0.66
N ILE A 70 -2.65 9.08 -0.19
CA ILE A 70 -3.38 7.94 -0.76
C ILE A 70 -4.81 8.39 -1.03
N ASN A 71 -5.31 8.14 -2.25
CA ASN A 71 -6.63 8.58 -2.69
C ASN A 71 -7.38 7.45 -3.40
N ALA A 72 -8.67 7.64 -3.66
CA ALA A 72 -9.45 6.65 -4.41
C ALA A 72 -8.82 6.40 -5.80
N GLY A 73 -8.54 5.13 -6.10
CA GLY A 73 -7.84 4.69 -7.32
C GLY A 73 -6.33 4.43 -7.14
N SER A 74 -5.77 4.78 -5.97
CA SER A 74 -4.45 4.23 -5.56
C SER A 74 -4.52 2.73 -5.32
#